data_AF-A0A327VVF0-F1
#
_entry.id   AF-A0A327VVF0-F1
#
_cell.length_a   1.000
_cell.length_b   1.000
_cell.length_c   1.000
_cell.angle_alpha   90.00
_cell.angle_beta   90.00
_cell.angle_gamma   90.00
#
_symmetry.space_group_name_H-M   'P 1'
#
loop_
_entity.id
_entity.type
_entity.pdbx_description
1 polymer ?
#
loop_
_entity_poly.entity_id
_entity_poly.type
_entity_poly.pdbx_seq_one_letter_code
_entity_poly.pdbx_strand_id
1 'polypeptide(L)'
;MRAAGAAVLALGATALLGVELTRVQDRLDARRTEAREIAHVLAAPDARFTRGEGLSAVAPARWDGAVITVTGLSDPPPGRDHQLGVPEGSGPPRSLGVLPGRGSDTPYLASGLTSDASSLSVTAEPDGGSKRPSGAPVVQLALNSVGFGE
;
A
#
# COMPACT_ATOMS: atom_id res chain seq x y z
N MET A 1 -18.48 -46.04 22.81
CA MET A 1 -18.13 -44.63 23.12
C MET A 1 -16.74 -44.20 22.66
N ARG A 2 -15.66 -44.98 22.88
CA ARG A 2 -14.28 -44.54 22.52
C ARG A 2 -14.02 -44.29 21.03
N ALA A 3 -14.54 -45.15 20.14
CA ALA A 3 -14.35 -44.99 18.69
C ALA A 3 -15.05 -43.74 18.12
N ALA A 4 -16.23 -43.39 18.65
CA ALA A 4 -16.96 -42.20 18.23
C ALA A 4 -16.22 -40.90 18.62
N GLY A 5 -15.61 -40.86 19.81
CA GLY A 5 -14.80 -39.70 20.24
C GLY A 5 -13.54 -39.50 19.39
N ALA A 6 -12.83 -40.57 19.03
CA ALA A 6 -11.65 -40.49 18.17
C ALA A 6 -11.99 -40.01 16.75
N ALA A 7 -13.11 -40.48 16.17
CA ALA A 7 -13.57 -40.05 14.85
C ALA A 7 -13.94 -38.56 14.81
N VAL A 8 -14.63 -38.05 15.84
CA VAL A 8 -14.98 -36.63 15.95
C VAL A 8 -13.74 -35.73 16.07
N LEU A 9 -12.74 -36.14 16.86
CA LEU A 9 -11.48 -35.40 16.99
C LEU A 9 -10.69 -35.37 15.67
N ALA A 10 -10.63 -36.48 14.94
CA ALA A 10 -9.94 -36.56 13.65
C ALA A 10 -10.61 -35.67 12.59
N LEU A 11 -11.94 -35.65 12.53
CA LEU A 11 -12.69 -34.77 11.63
C LEU A 11 -12.50 -33.29 11.99
N GLY A 12 -12.50 -32.96 13.29
CA GLY A 12 -12.22 -31.60 13.77
C GLY A 12 -10.82 -31.12 13.38
N ALA A 13 -9.79 -31.95 13.58
CA ALA A 13 -8.42 -31.62 13.18
C ALA A 13 -8.28 -31.44 11.67
N THR A 14 -8.93 -32.30 10.88
CA THR A 14 -8.93 -32.20 9.41
C THR A 14 -9.62 -30.92 8.92
N ALA A 15 -10.76 -30.55 9.52
CA ALA A 15 -11.46 -29.32 9.18
C ALA A 15 -10.63 -28.07 9.51
N LEU A 16 -9.97 -28.04 10.67
CA LEU A 16 -9.07 -26.95 11.07
C LEU A 16 -7.88 -26.81 10.11
N LEU A 17 -7.23 -27.93 9.76
CA LEU A 17 -6.14 -27.94 8.79
C LEU A 17 -6.59 -27.49 7.40
N GLY A 18 -7.80 -27.88 6.98
CA GLY A 18 -8.40 -27.42 5.73
C GLY A 18 -8.57 -25.90 5.70
N VAL A 19 -9.13 -25.30 6.76
CA VAL A 19 -9.30 -23.85 6.87
C VAL A 19 -7.94 -23.12 6.87
N GLU A 20 -6.95 -23.62 7.61
CA GLU A 20 -5.62 -23.01 7.62
C GLU A 20 -4.91 -23.12 6.27
N LEU A 21 -5.05 -24.24 5.56
CA LEU A 21 -4.49 -24.40 4.22
C LEU A 21 -5.09 -23.38 3.24
N THR A 22 -6.41 -23.18 3.27
CA THR A 22 -7.08 -22.18 2.45
C THR A 22 -6.60 -20.77 2.77
N ARG A 23 -6.49 -20.41 4.05
CA ARG A 23 -5.95 -19.09 4.46
C ARG A 23 -4.53 -18.84 3.97
N VAL A 24 -3.66 -19.87 4.05
CA VAL A 24 -2.29 -19.79 3.56
C VAL A 24 -2.26 -19.62 2.04
N GLN A 25 -3.10 -20.35 1.31
CA GLN A 25 -3.22 -20.23 -0.15
C GLN A 25 -3.71 -18.84 -0.55
N ASP A 26 -4.79 -18.34 0.06
CA ASP A 26 -5.34 -17.00 -0.20
C ASP A 26 -4.27 -15.91 0.03
N ARG A 27 -3.51 -16.02 1.14
CA ARG A 27 -2.43 -15.08 1.45
C ARG A 27 -1.30 -15.15 0.41
N LEU A 28 -0.93 -16.35 -0.03
CA LEU A 28 0.10 -16.52 -1.04
C LEU A 28 -0.34 -15.95 -2.39
N ASP A 29 -1.59 -16.17 -2.78
CA ASP A 29 -2.13 -15.68 -4.04
C ASP A 29 -2.31 -14.16 -4.05
N ALA A 30 -2.70 -13.57 -2.90
CA ALA A 30 -2.70 -12.12 -2.72
C ALA A 30 -1.30 -11.52 -2.88
N ARG A 31 -0.28 -12.08 -2.22
CA ARG A 31 1.11 -11.63 -2.34
C ARG A 31 1.67 -11.79 -3.76
N ARG A 32 1.33 -12.88 -4.45
CA ARG A 32 1.73 -13.10 -5.84
C ARG A 32 1.08 -12.10 -6.78
N THR A 33 -0.17 -11.71 -6.52
CA THR A 33 -0.89 -10.71 -7.31
C THR A 33 -0.24 -9.33 -7.11
N GLU A 34 -0.02 -8.93 -5.86
CA GLU A 34 0.67 -7.68 -5.50
C GLU A 34 2.07 -7.61 -6.15
N ALA A 35 2.88 -8.67 -6.06
CA ALA A 35 4.20 -8.72 -6.68
C ALA A 35 4.14 -8.62 -8.21
N ARG A 36 3.14 -9.22 -8.85
CA ARG A 36 2.92 -9.13 -10.30
C ARG A 36 2.54 -7.70 -10.72
N GLU A 37 1.69 -7.02 -9.95
CA GLU A 37 1.29 -5.65 -10.23
C GLU A 37 2.46 -4.66 -10.03
N ILE A 38 3.25 -4.84 -8.97
CA ILE A 38 4.50 -4.08 -8.79
C ILE A 38 5.43 -4.32 -9.98
N ALA A 39 5.69 -5.57 -10.35
CA ALA A 39 6.53 -5.90 -11.51
C ALA A 39 5.97 -5.29 -12.80
N HIS A 40 4.65 -5.25 -12.95
CA HIS A 40 4.00 -4.64 -14.10
C HIS A 40 4.26 -3.14 -14.19
N VAL A 41 4.09 -2.41 -13.08
CA VAL A 41 4.41 -0.97 -13.01
C VAL A 41 5.88 -0.72 -13.33
N LEU A 42 6.79 -1.49 -12.73
CA LEU A 42 8.23 -1.33 -12.92
C LEU A 42 8.70 -1.68 -14.34
N ALA A 43 8.02 -2.62 -15.01
CA ALA A 43 8.36 -3.06 -16.36
C ALA A 43 7.67 -2.23 -17.46
N ALA A 44 6.79 -1.29 -17.10
CA ALA A 44 6.09 -0.47 -18.09
C ALA A 44 7.12 0.35 -18.89
N PRO A 45 7.06 0.36 -20.25
CA PRO A 45 8.05 1.05 -21.09
C PRO A 45 8.14 2.55 -20.85
N ASP A 46 7.05 3.15 -20.36
CA ASP A 46 6.90 4.55 -20.02
C ASP A 46 6.94 4.80 -18.50
N ALA A 47 7.38 3.81 -17.70
CA ALA A 47 7.61 3.98 -16.27
C ALA A 47 8.66 5.07 -16.03
N ARG A 48 8.30 6.03 -15.18
CA ARG A 48 9.17 7.15 -14.80
C ARG A 48 9.42 7.11 -13.30
N PHE A 49 10.63 7.49 -12.91
CA PHE A 49 11.07 7.53 -11.52
C PHE A 49 11.25 8.98 -11.06
N THR A 50 10.75 9.28 -9.86
CA THR A 50 11.03 10.53 -9.15
C THR A 50 11.30 10.24 -7.68
N ARG A 51 12.12 11.08 -7.05
CA ARG A 51 12.50 10.97 -5.65
C ARG A 51 12.67 12.35 -5.04
N GLY A 52 12.24 12.46 -3.79
CA GLY A 52 12.49 13.57 -2.89
C GLY A 52 13.14 13.06 -1.61
N GLU A 53 13.16 13.91 -0.59
CA GLU A 53 13.65 13.53 0.73
C GLU A 53 12.72 12.48 1.35
N GLY A 54 13.18 11.23 1.52
CA GLY A 54 12.43 10.18 2.20
C GLY A 54 11.24 9.58 1.46
N LEU A 55 10.93 10.01 0.22
CA LEU A 55 9.83 9.48 -0.60
C LEU A 55 10.25 9.36 -2.06
N SER A 56 9.93 8.23 -2.69
CA SER A 56 10.12 8.04 -4.14
C SER A 56 8.95 7.32 -4.78
N ALA A 57 8.73 7.57 -6.06
CA ALA A 57 7.67 6.99 -6.86
C ALA A 57 8.21 6.47 -8.20
N VAL A 58 7.74 5.29 -8.62
CA VAL A 58 7.81 4.82 -9.99
C VAL A 58 6.39 4.69 -10.52
N ALA A 59 6.07 5.37 -11.63
CA ALA A 59 4.73 5.34 -12.20
C ALA A 59 4.77 5.42 -13.74
N PRO A 60 3.91 4.69 -14.46
CA PRO A 60 3.73 4.85 -15.91
C PRO A 60 2.92 6.11 -16.21
N ALA A 61 3.04 6.68 -17.41
CA ALA A 61 2.38 7.94 -17.74
C ALA A 61 0.85 7.83 -17.86
N ARG A 62 0.33 6.64 -18.19
CA ARG A 62 -1.10 6.40 -18.47
C ARG A 62 -1.78 5.39 -17.54
N TRP A 63 -1.12 5.02 -16.44
CA TRP A 63 -1.64 4.01 -15.51
C TRP A 63 -2.08 4.66 -14.20
N ASP A 64 -3.22 4.20 -13.69
CA ASP A 64 -3.75 4.58 -12.38
C ASP A 64 -3.07 3.85 -11.20
N GLY A 65 -1.73 3.88 -11.16
CA GLY A 65 -0.95 3.01 -10.30
C GLY A 65 0.54 3.37 -10.24
N ALA A 66 1.09 3.34 -9.02
CA ALA A 66 2.47 3.70 -8.76
C ALA A 66 3.08 2.84 -7.66
N VAL A 67 4.37 2.54 -7.80
CA VAL A 67 5.16 1.93 -6.74
C VAL A 67 5.80 3.04 -5.94
N ILE A 68 5.42 3.14 -4.68
CA ILE A 68 5.87 4.15 -3.74
C ILE A 68 6.83 3.51 -2.76
N THR A 69 7.91 4.21 -2.44
CA THR A 69 8.84 3.77 -1.39
C THR A 69 9.09 4.95 -0.47
N VAL A 70 8.92 4.69 0.83
CA VAL A 70 9.19 5.67 1.89
C VAL A 70 10.42 5.20 2.62
N THR A 71 11.37 6.10 2.90
CA THR A 71 12.65 5.76 3.53
C THR A 71 12.96 6.78 4.60
N GLY A 72 13.59 6.35 5.70
CA GLY A 72 14.08 7.26 6.74
C GLY A 72 12.99 8.01 7.52
N LEU A 73 11.72 7.60 7.42
CA LEU A 73 10.63 8.21 8.16
C LEU A 73 10.62 7.67 9.59
N SER A 74 10.57 8.57 10.57
CA SER A 74 10.39 8.17 11.97
C SER A 74 9.05 7.46 12.16
N ASP A 75 8.97 6.57 13.14
CA ASP A 75 7.71 5.92 13.52
C ASP A 75 6.62 6.96 13.80
N PRO A 76 5.36 6.68 13.38
CA PRO A 76 4.26 7.56 13.72
C PRO A 76 4.03 7.57 15.24
N PRO A 77 3.47 8.65 15.80
CA PRO A 77 3.09 8.70 17.21
C PRO A 77 2.18 7.53 17.61
N PRO A 78 2.10 7.15 18.90
CA PRO A 78 1.19 6.10 19.35
C PRO A 78 -0.26 6.35 18.92
N GLY A 79 -0.93 5.31 18.41
CA GLY A 79 -2.31 5.39 17.90
C GLY A 79 -2.44 6.07 16.54
N ARG A 80 -1.34 6.15 15.78
CA ARG A 80 -1.30 6.72 14.44
C ARG A 80 -0.56 5.83 13.46
N ASP A 81 -0.95 5.93 12.20
CA ASP A 81 -0.30 5.31 11.05
C ASP A 81 0.15 6.37 10.04
N HIS A 82 1.20 6.05 9.27
CA HIS A 82 1.57 6.85 8.10
C HIS A 82 0.64 6.53 6.94
N GLN A 83 0.08 7.56 6.34
CA GLN A 83 -0.86 7.42 5.22
C GLN A 83 -0.41 8.24 4.03
N LEU A 84 -0.44 7.62 2.86
CA LEU A 84 -0.17 8.27 1.58
C LEU A 84 -1.43 8.98 1.08
N GLY A 85 -1.25 10.20 0.57
CA GLY A 85 -2.32 10.97 -0.06
C GLY A 85 -1.85 11.72 -1.30
N VAL A 86 -2.84 12.11 -2.11
CA VAL A 86 -2.68 12.95 -3.30
C VAL A 86 -3.62 14.16 -3.18
N PRO A 87 -3.17 15.39 -3.49
CA PRO A 87 -4.06 16.55 -3.53
C PRO A 87 -5.15 16.40 -4.60
N GLU A 88 -6.34 16.95 -4.34
CA GLU A 88 -7.44 17.01 -5.31
C GLU A 88 -7.89 18.46 -5.52
N GLY A 89 -7.31 19.16 -6.49
CA GLY A 89 -7.64 20.56 -6.78
C GLY A 89 -7.59 21.45 -5.54
N SER A 90 -8.70 22.11 -5.21
CA SER A 90 -8.86 22.90 -3.98
C SER A 90 -9.51 22.12 -2.81
N GLY A 91 -9.83 20.84 -3.03
CA GLY A 91 -10.42 19.96 -2.04
C GLY A 91 -9.42 19.31 -1.09
N PRO A 92 -9.90 18.56 -0.08
CA PRO A 92 -9.04 17.80 0.80
C PRO A 92 -8.30 16.71 0.03
N PRO A 93 -7.07 16.32 0.46
CA PRO A 93 -6.35 15.21 -0.17
C PRO A 93 -7.18 13.93 -0.16
N ARG A 94 -7.03 13.15 -1.24
CA ARG A 94 -7.56 11.80 -1.31
C ARG A 94 -6.54 10.82 -0.77
N SER A 95 -7.02 9.85 0.01
CA SER A 95 -6.20 8.73 0.48
C SER A 95 -5.77 7.85 -0.70
N LEU A 96 -4.48 7.56 -0.77
CA LEU A 96 -3.90 6.47 -1.57
C LEU A 96 -3.59 5.23 -0.72
N GLY A 97 -3.89 5.29 0.58
CA GLY A 97 -3.90 4.17 1.53
C GLY A 97 -2.82 4.25 2.60
N VAL A 98 -2.95 3.36 3.59
CA VAL A 98 -2.06 3.30 4.76
C VAL A 98 -0.79 2.56 4.38
N LEU A 99 0.35 3.14 4.73
CA LEU A 99 1.65 2.56 4.41
C LEU A 99 1.94 1.35 5.30
N PRO A 100 2.51 0.27 4.74
CA PRO A 100 2.76 -0.94 5.49
C PRO A 100 3.96 -0.76 6.42
N GLY A 101 3.71 -0.87 7.73
CA GLY A 101 4.75 -0.91 8.76
C GLY A 101 5.29 0.46 9.17
N ARG A 102 6.06 0.46 10.26
CA ARG A 102 6.72 1.66 10.79
C ARG A 102 8.09 1.82 10.13
N GLY A 103 8.41 3.02 9.63
CA GLY A 103 9.71 3.34 9.02
C GLY A 103 10.12 2.45 7.84
N SER A 104 9.15 1.92 7.09
CA SER A 104 9.35 0.79 6.18
C SER A 104 9.81 1.20 4.78
N ASP A 105 10.96 0.66 4.35
CA ASP A 105 11.47 0.69 2.97
C ASP A 105 10.72 -0.28 2.02
N THR A 106 9.60 -0.87 2.47
CA THR A 106 8.83 -1.81 1.66
C THR A 106 8.11 -1.05 0.54
N PRO A 107 8.23 -1.50 -0.73
CA PRO A 107 7.46 -0.94 -1.82
C PRO A 107 5.96 -1.06 -1.55
N TYR A 108 5.25 0.06 -1.67
CA TYR A 108 3.81 0.15 -1.55
C TYR A 108 3.21 0.38 -2.94
N LEU A 109 2.29 -0.49 -3.37
CA LEU A 109 1.56 -0.27 -4.59
C LEU A 109 0.36 0.65 -4.32
N ALA A 110 0.50 1.92 -4.70
CA ALA A 110 -0.59 2.87 -4.68
C ALA A 110 -1.44 2.69 -5.94
N SER A 111 -2.76 2.68 -5.76
CA SER A 111 -3.75 2.75 -6.85
C SER A 111 -4.47 4.09 -6.82
N GLY A 112 -5.08 4.50 -7.92
CA GLY A 112 -5.77 5.78 -7.96
C GLY A 112 -4.83 6.97 -8.13
N LEU A 113 -3.59 6.78 -8.59
CA LEU A 113 -2.70 7.90 -8.94
C LEU A 113 -2.91 8.26 -10.41
N THR A 114 -3.62 9.36 -10.64
CA THR A 114 -3.95 9.86 -11.97
C THR A 114 -2.86 10.79 -12.50
N SER A 115 -2.80 10.94 -13.83
CA SER A 115 -1.76 11.73 -14.50
C SER A 115 -1.78 13.22 -14.19
N ASP A 116 -2.87 13.75 -13.62
CA ASP A 116 -3.01 15.14 -13.17
C ASP A 116 -2.48 15.40 -11.75
N ALA A 117 -2.05 14.35 -11.04
CA ALA A 117 -1.49 14.47 -9.70
C ALA A 117 -0.20 15.31 -9.70
N SER A 118 -0.21 16.43 -9.00
CA SER A 118 0.96 17.33 -8.94
C SER A 118 1.98 16.94 -7.87
N SER A 119 1.54 16.22 -6.83
CA SER A 119 2.39 15.81 -5.71
C SER A 119 1.80 14.64 -4.93
N LEU A 120 2.65 14.01 -4.11
CA LEU A 120 2.30 13.05 -3.08
C LEU A 120 2.69 13.61 -1.72
N SER A 121 1.93 13.23 -0.70
CA SER A 121 2.24 13.55 0.69
C SER A 121 2.04 12.33 1.57
N VAL A 122 2.87 12.20 2.61
CA VAL A 122 2.59 11.29 3.71
C VAL A 122 2.23 12.12 4.93
N THR A 123 1.16 11.74 5.62
CA THR A 123 0.73 12.33 6.89
C THR A 123 0.67 11.25 7.96
N ALA A 124 0.81 11.65 9.22
CA ALA A 124 0.44 10.78 10.33
C ALA A 124 -1.08 10.92 10.55
N GLU A 125 -1.82 9.82 10.49
CA GLU A 125 -3.28 9.76 10.60
C GLU A 125 -3.66 8.82 11.74
N PRO A 126 -4.91 8.81 12.26
CA PRO A 126 -5.34 7.81 13.24
C PRO A 126 -5.09 6.38 12.75
N ASP A 127 -4.97 5.41 13.66
CA ASP A 127 -4.83 3.99 13.32
C ASP A 127 -5.85 3.54 12.25
N GLY A 128 -5.36 2.89 11.20
CA GLY A 128 -6.15 2.48 10.03
C GLY A 128 -6.39 3.59 8.99
N GLY A 129 -5.90 4.80 9.24
CA GLY A 129 -5.96 5.95 8.35
C GLY A 129 -7.28 6.72 8.35
N SER A 130 -7.30 7.78 7.56
CA SER A 130 -8.42 8.69 7.34
C SER A 130 -8.93 8.55 5.90
N LYS A 131 -10.25 8.65 5.68
CA LYS A 131 -10.79 8.73 4.30
C LYS A 131 -10.23 9.92 3.52
N ARG A 132 -9.97 11.01 4.23
CA ARG A 132 -9.36 12.25 3.74
C ARG A 132 -8.23 12.60 4.69
N PRO A 133 -6.96 12.31 4.33
CA PRO A 133 -5.81 12.71 5.12
C PRO A 133 -5.87 14.20 5.46
N SER A 134 -5.57 14.54 6.70
CA SER A 134 -5.76 15.89 7.28
C SER A 134 -4.59 16.35 8.15
N GLY A 135 -3.67 15.46 8.50
CA GLY A 135 -2.46 15.81 9.24
C GLY A 135 -1.53 16.72 8.44
N ALA A 136 -0.61 17.37 9.14
CA ALA A 136 0.49 18.06 8.48
C ALA A 136 1.36 17.02 7.72
N PRO A 137 1.75 17.29 6.46
CA PRO A 137 2.64 16.40 5.73
C PRO A 137 3.98 16.24 6.46
N VAL A 138 4.38 14.99 6.72
CA VAL A 138 5.70 14.66 7.28
C VAL A 138 6.75 14.49 6.19
N VAL A 139 6.32 14.13 4.98
CA VAL A 139 7.13 14.13 3.76
C VAL A 139 6.25 14.42 2.56
N GLN A 140 6.81 15.08 1.55
CA GLN A 140 6.14 15.38 0.28
C GLN A 140 7.07 15.12 -0.90
N LEU A 141 6.47 14.81 -2.05
CA LEU A 141 7.16 14.59 -3.31
C LEU A 141 6.40 15.27 -4.43
N ALA A 142 7.04 16.20 -5.13
CA ALA A 142 6.47 16.78 -6.35
C ALA A 142 6.58 15.78 -7.52
N LEU A 143 5.53 15.66 -8.32
CA LEU A 143 5.44 14.72 -9.46
C LEU A 143 5.59 15.40 -10.83
N ASN A 144 5.62 16.73 -10.86
CA ASN A 144 5.81 17.55 -12.06
C ASN A 144 7.03 17.16 -12.91
N SER A 145 8.10 16.63 -12.32
CA SER A 145 9.30 16.21 -13.06
C SER A 145 9.15 14.90 -13.86
N VAL A 146 8.03 14.19 -13.72
CA VAL A 146 7.75 12.93 -14.41
C VAL A 146 6.55 13.02 -15.36
N GLY A 147 6.16 14.25 -15.76
CA GLY A 147 5.03 14.52 -16.67
C GLY A 147 3.66 14.18 -16.09
N PHE A 148 3.58 14.12 -14.76
CA PHE A 148 2.32 14.19 -14.05
C PHE A 148 1.99 15.67 -13.80
N GLY A 149 0.77 16.11 -14.12
CA GLY A 149 0.30 17.49 -13.98
C GLY A 149 0.63 18.42 -15.17
N GLU A 150 1.06 17.89 -16.32
CA GLU A 150 1.09 18.64 -17.60
C GLU A 150 -0.24 18.56 -18.37
#